data_AF-A0A5R9BAB6-F1
#
_entry.id   AF-A0A5R9BAB6-F1
#
_cell.length_a   1.000
_cell.length_b   1.000
_cell.length_c   1.000
_cell.angle_alpha   90.00
_cell.angle_beta   90.00
_cell.angle_gamma   90.00
#
_symmetry.space_group_name_H-M   'P 1'
#
loop_
_entity.id
_entity.type
_entity.pdbx_description
1 polymer ?
#
loop_
_entity_poly.entity_id
_entity_poly.type
_entity_poly.pdbx_seq_one_letter_code
_entity_poly.pdbx_strand_id
1 'polypeptide(L)' 'MSERHNEPGPSPEESPGLDGGNSVRPGDTPPDAGTADDQSHGAPPAKSPSSAKPLIIIGSIGVAVLLLIFIGYIAGIIS' A
#
# COMPACT_ATOMS: atom_id res chain seq x y z
N MET A 1 18.60 -34.97 67.53
CA MET A 1 17.42 -35.63 66.95
C MET A 1 16.70 -34.55 66.14
N SER A 2 16.59 -34.74 64.81
CA SER A 2 15.70 -34.00 63.88
C SER A 2 16.17 -32.56 63.52
N GLU A 3 16.26 -32.06 62.28
CA GLU A 3 15.63 -32.42 60.99
C GLU A 3 16.52 -31.99 59.80
N ARG A 4 16.41 -32.70 58.67
CA ARG A 4 16.99 -32.29 57.39
C ARG A 4 16.07 -31.23 56.76
N HIS A 5 16.63 -30.13 56.26
CA HIS A 5 16.04 -29.44 55.12
C HIS A 5 17.01 -29.51 53.95
N ASN A 6 16.53 -30.26 52.97
CA ASN A 6 17.12 -30.53 51.68
C ASN A 6 16.51 -29.52 50.72
N GLU A 7 17.30 -28.54 50.27
CA GLU A 7 17.02 -27.83 49.03
C GLU A 7 18.13 -28.16 48.03
N PRO A 8 17.84 -28.85 46.92
CA PRO A 8 18.78 -29.03 45.82
C PRO A 8 18.59 -27.88 44.83
N GLY A 9 19.43 -26.86 44.93
CA GLY A 9 19.59 -25.83 43.91
C GLY A 9 21.08 -25.52 43.73
N PRO A 10 21.57 -25.31 42.50
CA PRO A 10 22.98 -25.00 42.28
C PRO A 10 23.35 -23.68 42.95
N SER A 11 24.55 -23.59 43.53
CA SER A 11 25.03 -22.34 44.13
C SER A 11 25.12 -21.27 43.02
N PRO A 12 24.81 -19.98 43.27
CA PRO A 12 24.84 -18.92 42.24
C PRO A 12 26.20 -18.75 41.57
N GLU A 13 27.25 -19.23 42.23
CA GLU A 13 28.62 -19.25 41.74
C GLU A 13 28.87 -20.39 40.72
N GLU A 14 27.95 -21.35 40.59
CA GLU A 14 28.03 -22.52 39.71
C GLU A 14 27.12 -22.40 38.46
N SER A 15 26.54 -21.23 38.18
CA SER A 15 25.86 -20.95 36.91
C SER A 15 26.59 -19.86 36.11
N PRO A 16 27.61 -20.23 35.30
CA PRO A 16 28.25 -19.33 34.34
C PRO A 16 27.22 -18.82 33.32
N GLY A 17 26.92 -17.52 33.35
CA GLY A 17 25.92 -16.92 32.47
C GLY A 17 25.43 -15.54 32.91
N LEU A 18 26.20 -14.81 33.72
CA LEU A 18 26.05 -13.36 33.86
C LEU A 18 26.51 -12.70 32.56
N ASP A 19 25.71 -12.81 31.50
CA ASP A 19 25.75 -11.78 30.48
C ASP A 19 25.11 -10.54 31.12
N GLY A 20 25.96 -9.63 31.59
CA GLY A 20 25.56 -8.27 31.94
C GLY A 20 24.94 -7.61 30.70
N GLY A 21 23.64 -7.80 30.52
CA GLY A 21 23.03 -7.55 29.23
C GLY A 21 21.54 -7.33 29.35
N ASN A 22 21.19 -6.06 29.27
CA ASN A 22 19.89 -5.56 28.85
C ASN A 22 18.80 -5.45 29.93
N SER A 23 19.11 -4.65 30.94
CA SER A 23 18.14 -3.66 31.44
C SER A 23 17.69 -2.77 30.27
N VAL A 24 16.77 -3.28 29.45
CA VAL A 24 16.05 -2.45 28.49
C VAL A 24 15.37 -1.34 29.29
N ARG A 25 15.75 -0.08 29.06
CA ARG A 25 15.00 1.03 29.65
C ARG A 25 13.56 0.93 29.14
N PRO A 26 12.55 1.33 29.93
CA PRO A 26 11.20 1.47 29.40
C PRO A 26 11.23 2.34 28.13
N GLY A 27 10.99 1.73 26.96
CA GLY A 27 11.24 2.29 25.62
C GLY A 27 12.12 1.43 24.69
N ASP A 28 12.84 0.44 25.21
CA ASP A 28 13.75 -0.44 24.45
C ASP A 28 13.10 -1.74 23.92
N THR A 29 11.80 -1.91 24.11
CA THR A 29 11.00 -2.72 23.17
C THR A 29 10.56 -1.76 22.07
N PRO A 30 10.94 -1.98 20.80
CA PRO A 30 10.32 -1.25 19.70
C PRO A 30 8.79 -1.33 19.87
N PRO A 31 8.04 -0.22 19.67
CA PRO A 31 6.60 -0.35 19.57
C PRO A 31 6.32 -1.44 18.54
N ASP A 32 5.46 -2.40 18.91
CA ASP A 32 5.08 -3.53 18.08
C ASP A 32 5.02 -3.13 16.61
N ALA A 33 5.58 -4.00 15.77
CA ALA A 33 5.50 -3.99 14.32
C ALA A 33 4.03 -4.09 13.86
N GLY A 34 3.30 -3.02 14.11
CA GLY A 34 1.86 -2.91 14.05
C GLY A 34 1.51 -1.62 13.32
N THR A 35 1.35 -1.78 12.02
CA THR A 35 0.73 -0.81 11.10
C THR A 35 1.71 0.25 10.56
N ALA A 36 2.36 -0.13 9.46
CA ALA A 36 2.70 0.72 8.31
C ALA A 36 2.72 2.24 8.57
N ASP A 37 3.91 2.79 8.78
CA ASP A 37 4.29 4.17 8.42
C ASP A 37 4.21 4.39 6.89
N ASP A 38 3.14 3.91 6.25
CA ASP A 38 2.91 4.03 4.82
C ASP A 38 1.45 4.42 4.54
N GLN A 39 0.97 5.44 5.25
CA GLN A 39 -0.27 6.13 4.89
C GLN A 39 -0.06 7.64 4.67
N SER A 40 1.19 8.12 4.65
CA SER A 40 1.51 9.52 4.34
C SER A 40 2.21 9.74 2.99
N HIS A 41 2.57 8.68 2.25
CA HIS A 41 2.89 8.81 0.84
C HIS A 41 1.59 9.20 0.12
N GLY A 42 1.40 10.52 -0.01
CA GLY A 42 0.18 11.16 -0.46
C GLY A 42 -0.46 10.35 -1.58
N ALA A 43 -1.72 9.97 -1.37
CA ALA A 43 -2.50 9.28 -2.38
C ALA A 43 -2.24 9.99 -3.73
N PRO A 44 -1.82 9.26 -4.78
CA PRO A 44 -1.54 9.88 -6.06
C PRO A 44 -2.76 10.72 -6.43
N PRO A 45 -2.56 11.97 -6.91
CA PRO A 45 -3.67 12.88 -7.18
C PRO A 45 -4.67 12.10 -8.03
N ALA A 46 -5.92 12.02 -7.54
CA ALA A 46 -6.98 11.30 -8.21
C ALA A 46 -6.96 11.73 -9.68
N LYS A 47 -6.49 10.85 -10.56
CA LYS A 47 -6.29 11.18 -11.96
C LYS A 47 -7.70 11.34 -12.52
N SER A 48 -8.18 12.58 -12.59
CA SER A 48 -9.51 12.86 -13.13
C SER A 48 -9.61 12.13 -14.46
N PRO A 49 -10.56 11.19 -14.62
CA PRO A 49 -10.73 10.52 -15.89
C PRO A 49 -10.98 11.63 -16.90
N SER A 50 -10.10 11.75 -17.89
CA SER A 50 -10.23 12.72 -18.97
C SER A 50 -11.40 12.29 -19.84
N SER A 51 -12.62 12.51 -19.36
CA SER A 51 -13.88 12.08 -19.97
C SER A 51 -14.15 12.78 -21.30
N ALA A 52 -13.34 13.79 -21.66
CA ALA A 52 -13.46 14.50 -22.93
C ALA A 52 -12.96 13.67 -24.13
N LYS A 53 -11.97 12.78 -23.94
CA LYS A 53 -11.38 12.00 -25.04
C LYS A 53 -12.38 11.12 -25.79
N PRO A 54 -13.21 10.30 -25.12
CA PRO A 54 -14.20 9.47 -25.81
C PRO A 54 -15.26 10.31 -26.53
N LEU A 55 -15.71 11.43 -25.94
CA LEU A 55 -16.68 12.33 -26.59
C LEU A 55 -16.13 12.94 -27.88
N ILE A 56 -14.86 13.35 -27.89
CA ILE A 56 -14.21 13.92 -29.08
C ILE A 56 -14.13 12.88 -30.21
N ILE A 57 -13.80 11.64 -29.88
CA ILE A 57 -13.69 10.54 -30.86
C ILE A 57 -15.07 10.22 -31.45
N ILE A 58 -16.09 10.08 -30.61
CA ILE A 58 -17.46 9.79 -31.07
C ILE A 58 -18.00 10.95 -31.92
N GLY A 59 -17.76 12.19 -31.49
CA GLY A 59 -18.14 13.38 -32.24
C GLY A 59 -17.46 13.47 -33.61
N SER A 60 -16.16 13.20 -33.69
CA SER A 60 -15.42 13.26 -34.96
C SER A 60 -15.89 12.21 -35.97
N ILE A 61 -16.17 10.99 -35.50
CA ILE A 61 -16.74 9.92 -36.34
C ILE A 61 -18.12 10.34 -36.86
N GLY A 62 -18.98 10.89 -36.00
CA GLY A 62 -20.30 11.38 -36.40
C GLY A 62 -20.24 12.46 -37.48
N VAL A 63 -19.35 13.44 -37.33
CA VAL A 63 -19.12 14.50 -38.32
C VAL A 63 -18.60 13.92 -39.63
N ALA A 64 -17.64 12.99 -39.59
CA ALA A 64 -17.08 12.36 -40.79
C ALA A 64 -18.16 11.61 -41.59
N VAL A 65 -19.01 10.82 -40.92
CA VAL A 65 -20.12 10.10 -41.57
C VAL A 65 -21.12 11.08 -42.20
N LEU A 66 -21.48 12.14 -41.49
CA LEU A 66 -22.40 13.16 -42.01
C LEU A 66 -21.85 13.83 -43.28
N LEU A 67 -20.55 14.14 -43.30
CA LEU A 67 -19.88 14.70 -44.48
C LEU A 67 -19.90 13.74 -45.66
N LEU A 68 -19.64 12.45 -45.46
CA LEU A 68 -19.69 11.45 -46.54
C LEU A 68 -21.10 11.33 -47.14
N ILE A 69 -22.13 11.30 -46.29
CA ILE A 69 -23.53 11.28 -46.75
C ILE A 69 -23.83 12.55 -47.55
N PHE A 70 -23.42 13.72 -47.05
CA PHE A 70 -23.65 15.00 -47.70
C PHE A 70 -23.00 15.07 -49.09
N ILE A 71 -21.74 14.64 -49.20
CA ILE A 71 -21.01 14.59 -50.48
C ILE A 71 -21.70 13.63 -51.44
N GLY A 72 -22.06 12.43 -50.97
CA GLY A 72 -22.78 11.44 -51.78
C GLY A 72 -24.14 11.94 -52.27
N TYR A 73 -24.87 12.66 -51.42
CA TYR A 73 -26.15 13.28 -51.77
C TYR A 73 -25.99 14.32 -52.87
N ILE A 74 -25.01 15.22 -52.74
CA ILE A 74 -24.74 16.24 -53.76
C ILE A 74 -24.29 15.57 -55.07
N ALA A 75 -23.38 14.60 -55.01
CA ALA A 75 -22.91 13.88 -56.18
C ALA A 75 -24.07 13.15 -56.89
N GLY A 76 -25.00 12.55 -56.14
CA GLY A 76 -26.19 11.91 -56.69
C GLY A 76 -27.21 12.87 -57.29
N ILE A 77 -27.22 14.14 -56.88
CA ILE A 77 -28.05 15.19 -57.50
C ILE A 77 -27.42 15.72 -58.79
N ILE A 78 -26.09 15.80 -58.85
CA ILE A 78 -25.36 16.36 -60.00
C ILE A 78 -25.17 15.31 -61.11
N SER A 79 -25.19 14.02 -60.79
CA SER A 79 -25.09 12.91 -61.74
C SER A 79 -26.40 12.62 -62.47
#